data_AF-A0A8B7DWL4-F1
#
_entry.id   AF-A0A8B7DWL4-F1
#
_cell.length_a   1.000
_cell.length_b   1.000
_cell.length_c   1.000
_cell.angle_alpha   90.00
_cell.angle_beta   90.00
_cell.angle_gamma   90.00
#
_symmetry.space_group_name_H-M   'P 1'
#
loop_
_entity.id
_entity.type
_entity.pdbx_description
1 polymer ?
#
loop_
_entity_poly.entity_id
_entity_poly.type
_entity_poly.pdbx_seq_one_letter_code
_entity_poly.pdbx_strand_id
1 'polypeptide(L)'
;MFDRTFLGLRKAIVVSSFCLLIGTGLRCITSEPVNATYLIHTAQIIIGFAGPVGQAAATVLSSTWFPSKQRTTATAIASLSCLFGTALSFFIGPHLVQDFNSFGIKKGDEGYEALVSKLSNQVMRFMYVQFGMCGGIFLLVILTFPHKPPKPPSFTSNIERVHFSSGLKSLFKNPNFQLIAFAYGLTTGVYSAWCSDLALNLKEFSIDDETASWLGFRSLVAGAISGVALSIMADLLGALKLLVTLMFIVSTASFGVFGLVCVEVIPKSITLFYFTSIIGGICINGTIPLFFELAVESSYPVAEGINTGAMTFSNNIYCFLFLSLPLIPGVGTKWMNWFLVISCALCIPIMMVFKEKYKRLQIDISEKFRSIDISEK
;
A
#
# COMPACT_ATOMS: atom_id res chain seq x y z
N MET A 1 -28.98 19.94 -14.05
CA MET A 1 -27.88 20.81 -14.54
C MET A 1 -26.76 20.94 -13.50
N PHE A 2 -26.26 19.86 -12.90
CA PHE A 2 -25.01 19.87 -12.11
C PHE A 2 -24.42 18.45 -12.01
N ASP A 3 -23.91 17.97 -13.13
CA ASP A 3 -23.23 16.67 -13.26
C ASP A 3 -21.69 16.89 -13.25
N ARG A 4 -21.17 17.47 -12.16
CA ARG A 4 -19.82 18.10 -12.14
C ARG A 4 -18.90 17.73 -10.96
N THR A 5 -19.08 16.60 -10.30
CA THR A 5 -18.22 16.26 -9.13
C THR A 5 -17.29 15.07 -9.27
N PHE A 6 -17.35 14.29 -10.36
CA PHE A 6 -16.30 13.30 -10.65
C PHE A 6 -15.58 13.65 -11.94
N LEU A 7 -14.32 14.07 -11.81
CA LEU A 7 -13.33 13.85 -12.87
C LEU A 7 -13.41 12.35 -13.21
N GLY A 8 -13.86 12.01 -14.42
CA GLY A 8 -13.93 10.60 -14.83
C GLY A 8 -12.58 9.91 -14.63
N LEU A 9 -12.58 8.59 -14.39
CA LEU A 9 -11.40 7.78 -14.03
C LEU A 9 -10.15 8.13 -14.85
N ARG A 10 -10.30 8.29 -16.17
CA ARG A 10 -9.22 8.73 -17.07
C ARG A 10 -8.59 10.06 -16.65
N LYS A 11 -9.40 11.10 -16.39
CA LYS A 11 -8.90 12.41 -15.98
C LYS A 11 -8.17 12.35 -14.65
N ALA A 12 -8.68 11.59 -13.69
CA ALA A 12 -8.02 11.41 -12.39
C ALA A 12 -6.64 10.76 -12.54
N ILE A 13 -6.52 9.70 -13.36
CA ILE A 13 -5.26 8.99 -13.58
C ILE A 13 -4.26 9.86 -14.37
N VAL A 14 -4.72 10.62 -15.36
CA VAL A 14 -3.86 11.59 -16.09
C VAL A 14 -3.31 12.65 -15.14
N VAL A 15 -4.14 13.22 -14.25
CA VAL A 15 -3.68 14.21 -13.26
C VAL A 15 -2.71 13.58 -12.27
N SER A 16 -3.00 12.38 -11.77
CA SER A 16 -2.11 11.65 -10.83
C SER A 16 -0.75 11.35 -11.47
N SER A 17 -0.72 10.79 -12.67
CA SER A 17 0.52 10.52 -13.40
C SER A 17 1.30 11.78 -13.78
N PHE A 18 0.61 12.89 -14.07
CA PHE A 18 1.25 14.19 -14.27
C PHE A 18 1.91 14.73 -12.98
N CYS A 19 1.23 14.61 -11.83
CA CYS A 19 1.82 14.96 -10.54
C CYS A 19 3.06 14.12 -10.23
N LEU A 20 3.03 12.81 -10.51
CA LEU A 20 4.21 11.94 -10.39
C LEU A 20 5.35 12.42 -11.29
N LEU A 21 5.07 12.79 -12.54
CA LEU A 21 6.07 13.29 -13.47
C LEU A 21 6.71 14.60 -12.98
N ILE A 22 5.91 15.57 -12.54
CA ILE A 22 6.42 16.84 -12.01
C ILE A 22 7.27 16.59 -10.76
N GLY A 23 6.74 15.84 -9.78
CA GLY A 23 7.44 15.59 -8.54
C GLY A 23 8.75 14.81 -8.75
N THR A 24 8.77 13.84 -9.66
CA THR A 24 10.01 13.13 -10.02
C THR A 24 11.00 14.05 -10.75
N GLY A 25 10.52 14.95 -11.62
CA GLY A 25 11.35 15.94 -12.32
C GLY A 25 11.99 16.97 -11.39
N LEU A 26 11.27 17.45 -10.37
CA LEU A 26 11.80 18.42 -9.39
C LEU A 26 13.02 17.88 -8.64
N ARG A 27 13.05 16.57 -8.34
CA ARG A 27 14.20 15.91 -7.70
C ARG A 27 15.46 15.90 -8.56
N CYS A 28 15.33 16.11 -9.86
CA CYS A 28 16.42 16.03 -10.82
C CYS A 28 17.11 17.38 -11.09
N ILE A 29 16.67 18.49 -10.47
CA ILE A 29 17.14 19.84 -10.83
C ILE A 29 18.54 20.14 -10.30
N THR A 30 18.82 19.80 -9.04
CA THR A 30 20.10 20.11 -8.40
C THR A 30 20.50 19.03 -7.42
N SER A 31 21.81 18.85 -7.29
CA SER A 31 22.44 17.98 -6.31
C SER A 31 23.05 18.76 -5.14
N GLU A 32 22.89 20.09 -5.13
CA GLU A 32 23.38 20.96 -4.08
C GLU A 32 22.55 20.79 -2.81
N PRO A 33 23.14 20.47 -1.64
CA PRO A 33 22.39 19.94 -0.49
C PRO A 33 21.19 20.78 -0.03
N VAL A 34 21.37 22.11 0.11
CA VAL A 34 20.31 22.99 0.64
C VAL A 34 19.14 23.07 -0.34
N ASN A 35 19.43 23.38 -1.61
CA ASN A 35 18.43 23.52 -2.66
C ASN A 35 17.76 22.17 -2.97
N ALA A 36 18.55 21.09 -3.01
CA ALA A 36 18.05 19.72 -3.22
C ALA A 36 17.09 19.31 -2.11
N THR A 37 17.36 19.66 -0.85
CA THR A 37 16.46 19.35 0.28
C THR A 37 15.07 19.98 0.09
N TYR A 38 15.00 21.28 -0.20
CA TYR A 38 13.72 21.96 -0.46
C TYR A 38 12.98 21.38 -1.67
N LEU A 39 13.70 21.08 -2.75
CA LEU A 39 13.12 20.49 -3.96
C LEU A 39 12.62 19.07 -3.73
N ILE A 40 13.36 18.25 -2.99
CA ILE A 40 12.95 16.88 -2.64
C ILE A 40 11.71 16.91 -1.76
N HIS A 41 11.64 17.77 -0.74
CA HIS A 41 10.43 17.89 0.08
C HIS A 41 9.22 18.34 -0.75
N THR A 42 9.39 19.36 -1.58
CA THR A 42 8.33 19.85 -2.48
C THR A 42 7.87 18.74 -3.45
N ALA A 43 8.83 18.01 -4.01
CA ALA A 43 8.56 16.86 -4.87
C ALA A 43 7.75 15.76 -4.16
N GLN A 44 8.12 15.41 -2.93
CA GLN A 44 7.43 14.37 -2.16
C GLN A 44 5.99 14.78 -1.81
N ILE A 45 5.74 16.07 -1.55
CA ILE A 45 4.37 16.58 -1.34
C ILE A 45 3.54 16.39 -2.62
N ILE A 46 4.09 16.74 -3.79
CA ILE A 46 3.39 16.60 -5.08
C ILE A 46 3.13 15.13 -5.40
N ILE A 47 4.12 14.25 -5.21
CA ILE A 47 3.98 12.79 -5.37
C ILE A 47 2.94 12.24 -4.39
N GLY A 48 2.90 12.75 -3.16
CA GLY A 48 1.92 12.39 -2.14
C GLY A 48 0.47 12.59 -2.60
N PHE A 49 0.17 13.67 -3.35
CA PHE A 49 -1.17 13.89 -3.91
C PHE A 49 -1.56 12.85 -4.96
N ALA A 50 -0.60 12.26 -5.67
CA ALA A 50 -0.87 11.26 -6.69
C ALA A 50 -1.23 9.88 -6.10
N GLY A 51 -0.67 9.55 -4.93
CA GLY A 51 -0.78 8.24 -4.28
C GLY A 51 -2.22 7.75 -4.05
N PRO A 52 -3.10 8.53 -3.39
CA PRO A 52 -4.49 8.13 -3.14
C PRO A 52 -5.28 7.83 -4.41
N VAL A 53 -5.01 8.56 -5.50
CA VAL A 53 -5.68 8.31 -6.79
C VAL A 53 -5.26 6.96 -7.36
N GLY A 54 -3.97 6.60 -7.27
CA GLY A 54 -3.48 5.29 -7.69
C GLY A 54 -4.15 4.14 -6.94
N GLN A 55 -4.29 4.28 -5.62
CA GLN A 55 -4.94 3.26 -4.78
C GLN A 55 -6.45 3.16 -5.05
N ALA A 56 -7.15 4.29 -5.13
CA ALA A 56 -8.59 4.30 -5.44
C ALA A 56 -8.90 3.88 -6.88
N ALA A 57 -7.97 4.06 -7.82
CA ALA A 57 -8.15 3.63 -9.20
C ALA A 57 -8.33 2.11 -9.31
N ALA A 58 -7.66 1.31 -8.46
CA ALA A 58 -7.78 -0.15 -8.50
C ALA A 58 -9.22 -0.63 -8.26
N THR A 59 -9.86 -0.12 -7.21
CA THR A 59 -11.24 -0.48 -6.85
C THR A 59 -12.26 0.11 -7.82
N VAL A 60 -12.09 1.38 -8.22
CA VAL A 60 -12.97 2.02 -9.20
C VAL A 60 -12.89 1.33 -10.56
N LEU A 61 -11.69 0.93 -11.00
CA LEU A 61 -11.51 0.18 -12.24
C LEU A 61 -12.16 -1.20 -12.14
N SER A 62 -11.93 -1.93 -11.05
CA SER A 62 -12.47 -3.27 -10.87
C SER A 62 -13.99 -3.29 -10.85
N SER A 63 -14.65 -2.32 -10.22
CA SER A 63 -16.12 -2.23 -10.25
C SER A 63 -16.71 -1.68 -11.53
N THR A 64 -15.97 -0.86 -12.27
CA THR A 64 -16.45 -0.28 -13.53
C THR A 64 -16.27 -1.23 -14.71
N TRP A 65 -15.32 -2.17 -14.66
CA TRP A 65 -14.97 -3.03 -15.80
C TRP A 65 -15.19 -4.53 -15.56
N PHE A 66 -15.27 -5.00 -14.31
CA PHE A 66 -15.37 -6.43 -14.01
C PHE A 66 -16.66 -6.81 -13.27
N PRO A 67 -17.21 -8.02 -13.54
CA PRO A 67 -18.38 -8.54 -12.84
C PRO A 67 -18.06 -8.87 -11.37
N SER A 68 -19.08 -8.93 -10.50
CA SER A 68 -18.91 -9.07 -9.04
C SER A 68 -18.06 -10.28 -8.62
N LYS A 69 -18.08 -11.40 -9.36
CA LYS A 69 -17.26 -12.60 -9.06
C LYS A 69 -15.76 -12.47 -9.38
N GLN A 70 -15.35 -11.47 -10.16
CA GLN A 70 -13.95 -11.28 -10.56
C GLN A 70 -13.37 -9.96 -10.01
N ARG A 71 -14.16 -9.21 -9.25
CA ARG A 71 -13.80 -7.86 -8.78
C ARG A 71 -12.66 -7.89 -7.78
N THR A 72 -12.72 -8.74 -6.75
CA THR A 72 -11.66 -8.87 -5.74
C THR A 72 -10.33 -9.22 -6.40
N THR A 73 -10.34 -10.19 -7.32
CA THR A 73 -9.17 -10.59 -8.09
C THR A 73 -8.62 -9.44 -8.96
N ALA A 74 -9.47 -8.68 -9.65
CA ALA A 74 -9.05 -7.51 -10.43
C ALA A 74 -8.47 -6.39 -9.56
N THR A 75 -9.10 -6.10 -8.41
CA THR A 75 -8.59 -5.17 -7.40
C THR A 75 -7.23 -5.63 -6.89
N ALA A 76 -7.07 -6.93 -6.62
CA ALA A 76 -5.83 -7.51 -6.12
C ALA A 76 -4.68 -7.35 -7.12
N ILE A 77 -4.89 -7.69 -8.40
CA ILE A 77 -3.85 -7.52 -9.44
C ILE A 77 -3.39 -6.05 -9.52
N ALA A 78 -4.33 -5.12 -9.55
CA ALA A 78 -4.02 -3.69 -9.62
C ALA A 78 -3.33 -3.17 -8.35
N SER A 79 -3.84 -3.52 -7.16
CA SER A 79 -3.30 -3.05 -5.88
C SER A 79 -1.95 -3.67 -5.58
N LEU A 80 -1.77 -4.97 -5.82
CA LEU A 80 -0.51 -5.69 -5.51
C LEU A 80 0.60 -5.37 -6.51
N SER A 81 0.29 -4.83 -7.69
CA SER A 81 1.30 -4.28 -8.61
C SER A 81 2.14 -3.18 -7.97
N CYS A 82 1.59 -2.40 -7.01
CA CYS A 82 2.37 -1.41 -6.30
C CYS A 82 3.45 -2.04 -5.41
N LEU A 83 3.18 -3.23 -4.83
CA LEU A 83 4.14 -3.95 -4.00
C LEU A 83 5.33 -4.46 -4.82
N PHE A 84 5.12 -4.84 -6.09
CA PHE A 84 6.22 -5.17 -7.00
C PHE A 84 7.13 -3.96 -7.26
N GLY A 85 6.54 -2.77 -7.44
CA GLY A 85 7.31 -1.53 -7.55
C GLY A 85 8.14 -1.25 -6.29
N THR A 86 7.54 -1.42 -5.10
CA THR A 86 8.25 -1.28 -3.82
C THR A 86 9.33 -2.35 -3.66
N ALA A 87 9.07 -3.61 -4.02
CA ALA A 87 10.07 -4.67 -3.98
C ALA A 87 11.27 -4.32 -4.85
N LEU A 88 11.05 -3.88 -6.09
CA LEU A 88 12.13 -3.43 -6.97
C LEU A 88 12.97 -2.32 -6.33
N SER A 89 12.38 -1.43 -5.54
CA SER A 89 13.14 -0.39 -4.84
C SER A 89 14.13 -0.94 -3.80
N PHE A 90 13.78 -2.01 -3.07
CA PHE A 90 14.71 -2.71 -2.16
C PHE A 90 15.89 -3.34 -2.89
N PHE A 91 15.68 -3.78 -4.14
CA PHE A 91 16.76 -4.34 -4.94
C PHE A 91 17.62 -3.24 -5.58
N ILE A 92 16.97 -2.28 -6.24
CA ILE A 92 17.63 -1.25 -7.05
C ILE A 92 18.39 -0.25 -6.17
N GLY A 93 17.84 0.15 -5.02
CA GLY A 93 18.40 1.19 -4.15
C GLY A 93 19.85 0.93 -3.73
N PRO A 94 20.11 -0.14 -2.96
CA PRO A 94 21.46 -0.48 -2.46
C PRO A 94 22.47 -0.80 -3.58
N HIS A 95 22.02 -1.31 -4.72
CA HIS A 95 22.90 -1.64 -5.85
C HIS A 95 23.32 -0.41 -6.66
N LEU A 96 22.51 0.64 -6.70
CA LEU A 96 22.81 1.88 -7.42
C LEU A 96 23.42 2.97 -6.53
N VAL A 97 23.13 2.94 -5.23
CA VAL A 97 23.61 3.92 -4.24
C VAL A 97 24.34 3.18 -3.14
N GLN A 98 25.64 3.44 -3.01
CA GLN A 98 26.46 2.82 -1.97
C GLN A 98 26.25 3.52 -0.63
N ASP A 99 26.24 2.76 0.46
CA ASP A 99 26.10 3.32 1.80
C ASP A 99 27.32 4.15 2.20
N PHE A 100 27.10 5.40 2.61
CA PHE A 100 28.17 6.30 3.04
C PHE A 100 29.00 5.70 4.19
N ASN A 101 28.34 5.04 5.14
CA ASN A 101 28.98 4.46 6.32
C ASN A 101 29.90 3.28 5.99
N SER A 102 29.76 2.64 4.81
CA SER A 102 30.61 1.52 4.40
C SER A 102 32.07 1.92 4.16
N PHE A 103 32.32 3.20 3.89
CA PHE A 103 33.67 3.71 3.57
C PHE A 103 34.49 4.09 4.81
N GLY A 104 33.85 4.23 5.98
CA GLY A 104 34.54 4.65 7.22
C GLY A 104 35.11 6.08 7.20
N ILE A 105 34.85 6.86 6.15
CA ILE A 105 35.35 8.23 5.94
C ILE A 105 34.43 9.22 6.66
N LYS A 106 35.01 10.08 7.50
CA LYS A 106 34.29 11.12 8.26
C LYS A 106 34.54 12.50 7.65
N LYS A 107 33.67 13.44 8.01
CA LYS A 107 33.81 14.85 7.62
C LYS A 107 35.13 15.40 8.15
N GLY A 108 36.03 15.79 7.25
CA GLY A 108 37.38 16.27 7.56
C GLY A 108 38.50 15.33 7.13
N ASP A 109 38.19 14.07 6.78
CA ASP A 109 39.17 13.12 6.26
C ASP A 109 39.53 13.43 4.79
N GLU A 110 40.75 13.11 4.39
CA GLU A 110 41.16 13.18 2.98
C GLU A 110 40.26 12.30 2.11
N GLY A 111 39.69 12.87 1.04
CA GLY A 111 38.77 12.17 0.15
C GLY A 111 37.28 12.24 0.52
N TYR A 112 36.91 12.87 1.65
CA TYR A 112 35.50 13.09 2.02
C TYR A 112 34.71 13.81 0.91
N GLU A 113 35.22 14.93 0.40
CA GLU A 113 34.55 15.70 -0.65
C GLU A 113 34.39 14.91 -1.96
N ALA A 114 35.40 14.10 -2.32
CA ALA A 114 35.34 13.22 -3.49
C ALA A 114 34.29 12.12 -3.30
N LEU A 115 34.18 11.55 -2.10
CA LEU A 115 33.18 10.55 -1.76
C LEU A 115 31.76 11.14 -1.82
N VAL A 116 31.55 12.31 -1.22
CA VAL A 116 30.25 13.02 -1.25
C VAL A 116 29.84 13.32 -2.69
N SER A 117 30.75 13.82 -3.52
CA SER A 117 30.48 14.06 -4.94
C SER A 117 30.11 12.76 -5.67
N LYS A 118 30.84 11.66 -5.42
CA LYS A 118 30.55 10.34 -6.01
C LYS A 118 29.16 9.83 -5.63
N LEU A 119 28.79 9.86 -4.35
CA LEU A 119 27.48 9.41 -3.88
C LEU A 119 26.36 10.31 -4.40
N SER A 120 26.57 11.62 -4.39
CA SER A 120 25.62 12.58 -4.96
C SER A 120 25.33 12.27 -6.43
N ASN A 121 26.36 11.98 -7.22
CA ASN A 121 26.21 11.54 -8.62
C ASN A 121 25.51 10.18 -8.78
N GLN A 122 25.66 9.25 -7.84
CA GLN A 122 24.89 7.99 -7.82
C GLN A 122 23.41 8.24 -7.57
N VAL A 123 23.09 9.05 -6.55
CA VAL A 123 21.71 9.43 -6.21
C VAL A 123 21.05 10.18 -7.36
N MET A 124 21.73 11.12 -8.01
CA MET A 124 21.19 11.85 -9.16
C MET A 124 20.89 10.92 -10.35
N ARG A 125 21.78 9.98 -10.66
CA ARG A 125 21.52 8.98 -11.72
C ARG A 125 20.28 8.15 -11.41
N PHE A 126 20.12 7.72 -10.16
CA PHE A 126 18.91 7.01 -9.73
C PHE A 126 17.65 7.87 -9.91
N MET A 127 17.69 9.16 -9.54
CA MET A 127 16.57 10.09 -9.73
C MET A 127 16.23 10.30 -11.21
N TYR A 128 17.21 10.45 -12.10
CA TYR A 128 16.98 10.58 -13.54
C TYR A 128 16.33 9.33 -14.16
N VAL A 129 16.78 8.13 -13.76
CA VAL A 129 16.15 6.87 -14.19
C VAL A 129 14.69 6.83 -13.76
N GLN A 130 14.40 7.19 -12.51
CA GLN A 130 13.03 7.24 -11.99
C GLN A 130 12.15 8.25 -12.75
N PHE A 131 12.69 9.44 -13.05
CA PHE A 131 12.01 10.45 -13.85
C PHE A 131 11.69 9.94 -15.27
N GLY A 132 12.67 9.30 -15.94
CA GLY A 132 12.47 8.69 -17.26
C GLY A 132 11.37 7.63 -17.26
N MET A 133 11.35 6.75 -16.24
CA MET A 133 10.30 5.75 -16.08
C MET A 133 8.92 6.38 -15.89
N CYS A 134 8.80 7.40 -15.02
CA CYS A 134 7.54 8.12 -14.82
C CYS A 134 7.08 8.85 -16.08
N GLY A 135 8.01 9.42 -16.87
CA GLY A 135 7.73 10.02 -18.18
C GLY A 135 7.15 9.02 -19.17
N GLY A 136 7.75 7.83 -19.27
CA GLY A 136 7.24 6.74 -20.11
C GLY A 136 5.83 6.30 -19.70
N ILE A 137 5.59 6.12 -18.40
CA ILE A 137 4.25 5.75 -17.88
C ILE A 137 3.22 6.85 -18.17
N PHE A 138 3.58 8.13 -17.98
CA PHE A 138 2.68 9.25 -18.27
C PHE A 138 2.27 9.28 -19.75
N LEU A 139 3.22 9.09 -20.67
CA LEU A 139 2.94 8.99 -22.10
C LEU A 139 2.01 7.80 -22.42
N LEU A 140 2.28 6.63 -21.84
CA LEU A 140 1.44 5.45 -22.01
C LEU A 140 0.01 5.70 -21.51
N VAL A 141 -0.16 6.36 -20.37
CA VAL A 141 -1.49 6.71 -19.82
C VAL A 141 -2.24 7.63 -20.78
N ILE A 142 -1.58 8.65 -21.33
CA ILE A 142 -2.23 9.57 -22.29
C ILE A 142 -2.70 8.81 -23.54
N LEU A 143 -1.84 7.95 -24.08
CA LEU A 143 -2.07 7.25 -25.34
C LEU A 143 -3.07 6.10 -25.24
N THR A 144 -3.05 5.35 -24.14
CA THR A 144 -3.76 4.06 -24.04
C THR A 144 -4.97 4.06 -23.10
N PHE A 145 -5.07 4.98 -22.14
CA PHE A 145 -6.07 4.86 -21.09
C PHE A 145 -7.51 5.17 -21.58
N PRO A 146 -8.45 4.20 -21.57
CA PRO A 146 -9.79 4.39 -22.11
C PRO A 146 -10.68 5.24 -21.19
N HIS A 147 -11.69 5.91 -21.77
CA HIS A 147 -12.51 6.88 -21.02
C HIS A 147 -13.64 6.22 -20.19
N LYS A 148 -14.21 5.09 -20.63
CA LYS A 148 -15.21 4.19 -19.96
C LYS A 148 -15.52 2.99 -20.89
N PRO A 149 -16.00 1.84 -20.39
CA PRO A 149 -16.48 0.75 -21.25
C PRO A 149 -17.83 1.14 -21.90
N PRO A 150 -18.10 0.73 -23.15
CA PRO A 150 -19.35 1.06 -23.86
C PRO A 150 -20.59 0.36 -23.28
N LYS A 151 -20.44 -0.66 -22.43
CA LYS A 151 -21.53 -1.34 -21.71
C LYS A 151 -21.16 -1.50 -20.22
N PRO A 152 -22.08 -1.20 -19.28
CA PRO A 152 -21.83 -1.38 -17.85
C PRO A 152 -21.75 -2.88 -17.49
N PRO A 153 -20.76 -3.32 -16.70
CA PRO A 153 -20.55 -4.74 -16.40
C PRO A 153 -21.50 -5.31 -15.33
N SER A 154 -22.20 -4.47 -14.56
CA SER A 154 -23.17 -4.92 -13.55
C SER A 154 -24.29 -3.90 -13.27
N PHE A 155 -25.44 -4.33 -12.74
CA PHE A 155 -26.55 -3.44 -12.39
C PHE A 155 -26.17 -2.38 -11.33
N THR A 156 -25.40 -2.76 -10.31
CA THR A 156 -24.89 -1.85 -9.25
C THR A 156 -23.83 -0.85 -9.74
N SER A 157 -23.26 -1.06 -10.93
CA SER A 157 -22.43 -0.04 -11.60
C SER A 157 -23.26 1.09 -12.23
N ASN A 158 -24.57 0.89 -12.39
CA ASN A 158 -25.52 1.85 -12.96
C ASN A 158 -26.30 2.65 -11.89
N ILE A 159 -26.18 2.27 -10.61
CA ILE A 159 -26.84 2.97 -9.50
C ILE A 159 -26.10 4.27 -9.18
N GLU A 160 -26.85 5.36 -9.11
CA GLU A 160 -26.33 6.68 -8.77
C GLU A 160 -25.74 6.66 -7.35
N ARG A 161 -24.45 6.98 -7.23
CA ARG A 161 -23.74 6.96 -5.95
C ARG A 161 -24.04 8.23 -5.17
N VAL A 162 -24.09 8.10 -3.84
CA VAL A 162 -24.23 9.26 -2.95
C VAL A 162 -23.15 10.31 -3.24
N HIS A 163 -23.55 11.58 -3.22
CA HIS A 163 -22.63 12.72 -3.35
C HIS A 163 -21.45 12.62 -2.38
N PHE A 164 -20.28 13.08 -2.82
CA PHE A 164 -19.00 12.90 -2.12
C PHE A 164 -19.04 13.31 -0.64
N SER A 165 -19.50 14.53 -0.34
CA SER A 165 -19.53 15.06 1.02
C SER A 165 -20.47 14.28 1.95
N SER A 166 -21.64 13.89 1.43
CA SER A 166 -22.60 13.05 2.14
C SER A 166 -22.07 11.63 2.35
N GLY A 167 -21.40 11.06 1.35
CA GLY A 167 -20.74 9.76 1.43
C GLY A 167 -19.65 9.76 2.49
N LEU A 168 -18.75 10.74 2.47
CA LEU A 168 -17.67 10.88 3.45
C LEU A 168 -18.22 11.05 4.88
N LYS A 169 -19.24 11.90 5.06
CA LYS A 169 -19.92 12.06 6.36
C LYS A 169 -20.60 10.77 6.83
N SER A 170 -21.10 9.94 5.91
CA SER A 170 -21.68 8.64 6.23
C SER A 170 -20.61 7.64 6.71
N LEU A 171 -19.43 7.64 6.09
CA LEU A 171 -18.30 6.79 6.52
C LEU A 171 -17.85 7.11 7.94
N PHE A 172 -17.66 8.38 8.26
CA PHE A 172 -17.29 8.82 9.61
C PHE A 172 -18.38 8.63 10.66
N LYS A 173 -19.61 8.27 10.27
CA LYS A 173 -20.69 7.92 11.20
C LYS A 173 -20.91 6.42 11.32
N ASN A 174 -20.30 5.62 10.45
CA ASN A 174 -20.50 4.18 10.41
C ASN A 174 -19.42 3.48 11.28
N PRO A 175 -19.77 2.97 12.47
CA PRO A 175 -18.79 2.37 13.38
C PRO A 175 -18.13 1.12 12.80
N ASN A 176 -18.83 0.37 11.96
CA ASN A 176 -18.25 -0.80 11.29
C ASN A 176 -17.16 -0.39 10.28
N PHE A 177 -17.38 0.69 9.53
CA PHE A 177 -16.38 1.22 8.60
C PHE A 177 -15.17 1.78 9.36
N GLN A 178 -15.41 2.55 10.43
CA GLN A 178 -14.33 3.09 11.27
C GLN A 178 -13.44 1.99 11.84
N LEU A 179 -14.05 0.89 12.29
CA LEU A 179 -13.34 -0.26 12.84
C LEU A 179 -12.45 -0.93 11.79
N ILE A 180 -12.96 -1.13 10.57
CA ILE A 180 -12.17 -1.65 9.45
C ILE A 180 -11.05 -0.68 9.06
N ALA A 181 -11.36 0.61 8.94
CA ALA A 181 -10.38 1.64 8.57
C ALA A 181 -9.24 1.70 9.58
N PHE A 182 -9.55 1.64 10.87
CA PHE A 182 -8.56 1.53 11.94
C PHE A 182 -7.71 0.26 11.81
N ALA A 183 -8.34 -0.91 11.65
CA ALA A 183 -7.62 -2.18 11.54
C ALA A 183 -6.67 -2.21 10.33
N TYR A 184 -7.17 -1.83 9.16
CA TYR A 184 -6.39 -1.71 7.93
C TYR A 184 -5.27 -0.68 8.10
N GLY A 185 -5.62 0.52 8.57
CA GLY A 185 -4.67 1.63 8.67
C GLY A 185 -3.53 1.29 9.63
N LEU A 186 -3.84 0.77 10.81
CA LEU A 186 -2.86 0.40 11.81
C LEU A 186 -1.94 -0.71 11.29
N THR A 187 -2.48 -1.80 10.75
CA THR A 187 -1.67 -2.94 10.33
C THR A 187 -0.84 -2.64 9.08
N THR A 188 -1.49 -2.22 8.00
CA THR A 188 -0.83 -1.99 6.71
C THR A 188 0.01 -0.72 6.70
N GLY A 189 -0.38 0.32 7.46
CA GLY A 189 0.38 1.56 7.59
C GLY A 189 1.66 1.35 8.39
N VAL A 190 1.58 0.64 9.52
CA VAL A 190 2.76 0.26 10.32
C VAL A 190 3.69 -0.65 9.52
N TYR A 191 3.16 -1.65 8.82
CA TYR A 191 3.99 -2.53 8.01
C TYR A 191 4.69 -1.78 6.86
N SER A 192 4.00 -0.84 6.21
CA SER A 192 4.60 -0.02 5.14
C SER A 192 5.74 0.87 5.67
N ALA A 193 5.54 1.47 6.85
CA ALA A 193 6.56 2.25 7.53
C ALA A 193 7.75 1.38 7.99
N TRP A 194 7.46 0.22 8.57
CA TRP A 194 8.46 -0.76 9.00
C TRP A 194 9.32 -1.24 7.83
N CYS A 195 8.71 -1.50 6.66
CA CYS A 195 9.47 -1.81 5.45
C CYS A 195 10.39 -0.64 5.05
N SER A 196 9.88 0.58 5.07
CA SER A 196 10.64 1.77 4.61
C SER A 196 11.92 2.01 5.41
N ASP A 197 11.88 1.75 6.72
CA ASP A 197 13.03 1.90 7.64
C ASP A 197 13.66 0.55 8.04
N LEU A 198 13.42 -0.51 7.28
CA LEU A 198 13.84 -1.87 7.63
C LEU A 198 15.37 -1.97 7.81
N ALA A 199 16.16 -1.39 6.90
CA ALA A 199 17.62 -1.41 7.01
C ALA A 199 18.12 -0.69 8.28
N LEU A 200 17.57 0.49 8.57
CA LEU A 200 17.89 1.24 9.79
C LEU A 200 17.51 0.47 11.05
N ASN A 201 16.34 -0.17 11.04
CA ASN A 201 15.88 -0.99 12.15
C ASN A 201 16.81 -2.18 12.42
N LEU A 202 17.19 -2.91 11.37
CA LEU A 202 17.98 -4.13 11.48
C LEU A 202 19.46 -3.86 11.81
N LYS A 203 19.96 -2.69 11.46
CA LYS A 203 21.32 -2.24 11.82
C LYS A 203 21.53 -2.16 13.34
N GLU A 204 20.52 -1.78 14.12
CA GLU A 204 20.59 -1.79 15.59
C GLU A 204 20.75 -3.21 16.17
N PHE A 205 20.42 -4.26 15.40
CA PHE A 205 20.58 -5.67 15.77
C PHE A 205 21.80 -6.34 15.13
N SER A 206 22.72 -5.54 14.58
CA SER A 206 23.94 -5.99 13.89
C SER A 206 23.67 -6.87 12.66
N ILE A 207 22.58 -6.58 11.94
CA ILE A 207 22.26 -7.21 10.66
C ILE A 207 22.66 -6.24 9.54
N ASP A 208 23.25 -6.78 8.48
CA ASP A 208 23.77 -6.03 7.36
C ASP A 208 22.66 -5.48 6.44
N ASP A 209 22.98 -4.38 5.75
CA ASP A 209 22.06 -3.64 4.88
C ASP A 209 21.63 -4.50 3.66
N GLU A 210 22.48 -5.43 3.20
CA GLU A 210 22.17 -6.37 2.11
C GLU A 210 21.10 -7.40 2.53
N THR A 211 21.25 -8.02 3.71
CA THR A 211 20.25 -8.94 4.27
C THR A 211 18.90 -8.23 4.46
N ALA A 212 18.90 -7.00 4.99
CA ALA A 212 17.68 -6.22 5.14
C ALA A 212 16.97 -5.97 3.79
N SER A 213 17.76 -5.65 2.76
CA SER A 213 17.28 -5.38 1.41
C SER A 213 16.65 -6.62 0.77
N TRP A 214 17.33 -7.77 0.85
CA TRP A 214 16.79 -9.04 0.37
C TRP A 214 15.54 -9.49 1.13
N LEU A 215 15.48 -9.20 2.43
CA LEU A 215 14.34 -9.53 3.27
C LEU A 215 13.09 -8.74 2.86
N GLY A 216 13.23 -7.43 2.67
CA GLY A 216 12.17 -6.57 2.14
C GLY A 216 11.73 -7.00 0.74
N PHE A 217 12.69 -7.24 -0.16
CA PHE A 217 12.43 -7.69 -1.53
C PHE A 217 11.61 -8.99 -1.56
N ARG A 218 12.09 -10.05 -0.90
CA ARG A 218 11.45 -11.37 -0.93
C ARG A 218 10.07 -11.35 -0.29
N SER A 219 9.92 -10.63 0.83
CA SER A 219 8.64 -10.54 1.54
C SER A 219 7.57 -9.83 0.70
N LEU A 220 7.93 -8.75 0.00
CA LEU A 220 7.00 -8.01 -0.86
C LEU A 220 6.65 -8.78 -2.14
N VAL A 221 7.62 -9.43 -2.80
CA VAL A 221 7.34 -10.27 -3.97
C VAL A 221 6.44 -11.44 -3.60
N ALA A 222 6.75 -12.13 -2.50
CA ALA A 222 5.94 -13.23 -2.02
C ALA A 222 4.52 -12.75 -1.67
N GLY A 223 4.39 -11.62 -0.96
CA GLY A 223 3.11 -11.02 -0.62
C GLY A 223 2.28 -10.58 -1.82
N ALA A 224 2.91 -10.07 -2.87
CA ALA A 224 2.21 -9.70 -4.10
C ALA A 224 1.65 -10.93 -4.84
N ILE A 225 2.44 -12.00 -4.95
CA ILE A 225 2.02 -13.25 -5.61
C ILE A 225 0.93 -13.95 -4.79
N SER A 226 1.17 -14.10 -3.48
CA SER A 226 0.23 -14.78 -2.58
C SER A 226 -1.07 -13.99 -2.40
N GLY A 227 -1.03 -12.65 -2.44
CA GLY A 227 -2.22 -11.83 -2.30
C GLY A 227 -3.25 -12.06 -3.42
N VAL A 228 -2.80 -12.33 -4.65
CA VAL A 228 -3.70 -12.72 -5.75
C VAL A 228 -4.33 -14.07 -5.46
N ALA A 229 -3.54 -15.07 -5.06
CA ALA A 229 -4.04 -16.40 -4.73
C ALA A 229 -5.03 -16.38 -3.54
N LEU A 230 -4.73 -15.62 -2.50
CA LEU A 230 -5.59 -15.42 -1.33
C LEU A 230 -6.89 -14.70 -1.70
N SER A 231 -6.84 -13.76 -2.64
CA SER A 231 -8.04 -13.07 -3.15
C SER A 231 -8.95 -14.01 -3.94
N ILE A 232 -8.37 -14.89 -4.76
CA ILE A 232 -9.14 -15.95 -5.46
C ILE A 232 -9.76 -16.91 -4.44
N MET A 233 -9.01 -17.32 -3.43
CA MET A 233 -9.53 -18.19 -2.37
C MET A 233 -10.65 -17.49 -1.57
N ALA A 234 -10.53 -16.18 -1.33
CA ALA A 234 -11.57 -15.38 -0.69
C ALA A 234 -12.87 -15.36 -1.53
N ASP A 235 -12.75 -15.21 -2.85
CA ASP A 235 -13.88 -15.25 -3.79
C ASP A 235 -14.60 -16.62 -3.76
N LEU A 236 -13.86 -17.71 -3.53
CA LEU A 236 -14.41 -19.08 -3.45
C LEU A 236 -15.07 -19.39 -2.11
N LEU A 237 -14.44 -18.98 -1.00
CA LEU A 237 -14.89 -19.31 0.35
C LEU A 237 -16.02 -18.38 0.85
N GLY A 238 -16.10 -17.15 0.34
CA GLY A 238 -17.10 -16.16 0.77
C GLY A 238 -16.98 -15.72 2.23
N ALA A 239 -15.89 -16.07 2.91
CA ALA A 239 -15.67 -15.86 4.34
C ALA A 239 -14.53 -14.85 4.60
N LEU A 240 -14.70 -13.61 4.14
CA LEU A 240 -13.67 -12.56 4.18
C LEU A 240 -13.18 -12.29 5.62
N LYS A 241 -14.10 -12.13 6.58
CA LYS A 241 -13.75 -11.89 7.99
C LYS A 241 -12.85 -12.99 8.57
N LEU A 242 -13.18 -14.26 8.29
CA LEU A 242 -12.42 -15.41 8.79
C LEU A 242 -11.01 -15.40 8.22
N LEU A 243 -10.88 -15.19 6.90
CA LEU A 243 -9.59 -15.21 6.23
C LEU A 243 -8.66 -14.09 6.75
N VAL A 244 -9.18 -12.87 6.90
CA VAL A 244 -8.42 -11.75 7.50
C VAL A 244 -7.94 -12.11 8.91
N THR A 245 -8.83 -12.67 9.74
CA THR A 245 -8.50 -13.05 11.12
C THR A 245 -7.39 -14.10 11.17
N LEU A 246 -7.48 -15.15 10.34
CA LEU A 246 -6.45 -16.20 10.25
C LEU A 246 -5.10 -15.63 9.79
N MET A 247 -5.09 -14.75 8.78
CA MET A 247 -3.87 -14.12 8.30
C MET A 247 -3.20 -13.26 9.38
N PHE A 248 -3.96 -12.55 10.23
CA PHE A 248 -3.37 -11.77 11.32
C PHE A 248 -2.88 -12.63 12.50
N ILE A 249 -3.50 -13.79 12.76
CA ILE A 249 -2.97 -14.76 13.72
C ILE A 249 -1.59 -15.24 13.26
N VAL A 250 -1.48 -15.65 12.00
CA VAL A 250 -0.22 -16.12 11.41
C VAL A 250 0.81 -14.98 11.37
N SER A 251 0.43 -13.77 10.96
CA SER A 251 1.32 -12.60 10.95
C SER A 251 1.87 -12.28 12.33
N THR A 252 1.02 -12.32 13.36
CA THR A 252 1.41 -12.02 14.74
C THR A 252 2.43 -13.03 15.24
N ALA A 253 2.19 -14.33 15.01
CA ALA A 253 3.14 -15.37 15.38
C ALA A 253 4.47 -15.21 14.62
N SER A 254 4.40 -14.95 13.31
CA SER A 254 5.56 -14.82 12.44
C SER A 254 6.45 -13.65 12.84
N PHE A 255 5.89 -12.44 12.96
CA PHE A 255 6.65 -11.27 13.40
C PHE A 255 7.05 -11.34 14.88
N GLY A 256 6.29 -12.08 15.72
CA GLY A 256 6.69 -12.38 17.09
C GLY A 256 8.00 -13.17 17.14
N VAL A 257 8.10 -14.24 16.35
CA VAL A 257 9.34 -15.01 16.22
C VAL A 257 10.46 -14.15 15.61
N PHE A 258 10.16 -13.35 14.57
CA PHE A 258 11.11 -12.41 13.99
C PHE A 258 11.71 -11.45 15.04
N GLY A 259 10.86 -10.86 15.88
CA GLY A 259 11.27 -9.97 16.97
C GLY A 259 12.14 -10.69 18.01
N LEU A 260 11.78 -11.92 18.37
CA LEU A 260 12.56 -12.76 19.30
C LEU A 260 13.94 -13.15 18.75
N VAL A 261 14.06 -13.34 17.43
CA VAL A 261 15.35 -13.55 16.76
C VAL A 261 16.20 -12.27 16.79
N CYS A 262 15.59 -11.10 16.59
CA CYS A 262 16.31 -9.81 16.66
C CYS A 262 16.94 -9.57 18.04
N VAL A 263 16.21 -9.88 19.12
CA VAL A 263 16.69 -9.69 20.50
C VAL A 263 17.50 -10.88 21.03
N GLU A 264 17.88 -11.83 20.18
CA GLU A 264 18.73 -13.00 20.50
C GLU A 264 18.15 -13.95 21.56
N VAL A 265 16.85 -13.90 21.82
CA VAL A 265 16.16 -14.88 22.67
C VAL A 265 16.09 -16.24 21.98
N ILE A 266 15.98 -16.23 20.65
CA ILE A 266 16.09 -17.41 19.78
C ILE A 266 17.43 -17.33 19.04
N PRO A 267 18.15 -18.45 18.85
CA PRO A 267 19.40 -18.46 18.09
C PRO A 267 19.26 -17.77 16.73
N LYS A 268 20.17 -16.85 16.41
CA LYS A 268 20.19 -16.18 15.11
C LYS A 268 20.34 -17.21 14.00
N SER A 269 19.27 -17.38 13.24
CA SER A 269 19.25 -18.20 12.03
C SER A 269 18.72 -17.34 10.89
N ILE A 270 19.58 -17.09 9.90
CA ILE A 270 19.24 -16.32 8.70
C ILE A 270 18.01 -16.93 8.00
N THR A 271 17.91 -18.26 7.97
CA THR A 271 16.78 -18.98 7.39
C THR A 271 15.48 -18.70 8.12
N LEU A 272 15.49 -18.74 9.46
CA LEU A 272 14.31 -18.45 10.28
C LEU A 272 13.90 -16.97 10.12
N PHE A 273 14.87 -16.08 9.98
CA PHE A 273 14.66 -14.66 9.78
C PHE A 273 13.97 -14.35 8.44
N TYR A 274 14.43 -14.96 7.35
CA TYR A 274 13.75 -14.88 6.05
C TYR A 274 12.37 -15.56 6.07
N PHE A 275 12.25 -16.72 6.71
CA PHE A 275 10.98 -17.44 6.75
C PHE A 275 9.89 -16.63 7.46
N THR A 276 10.21 -16.06 8.63
CA THR A 276 9.26 -15.29 9.43
C THR A 276 8.85 -13.96 8.77
N SER A 277 9.78 -13.26 8.13
CA SER A 277 9.45 -12.04 7.39
C SER A 277 8.60 -12.32 6.15
N ILE A 278 8.91 -13.38 5.39
CA ILE A 278 8.17 -13.75 4.18
C ILE A 278 6.75 -14.18 4.54
N ILE A 279 6.57 -15.07 5.52
CA ILE A 279 5.23 -15.52 5.94
C ILE A 279 4.41 -14.36 6.50
N GLY A 280 5.02 -13.51 7.34
CA GLY A 280 4.35 -12.31 7.86
C GLY A 280 3.95 -11.34 6.75
N GLY A 281 4.85 -11.09 5.79
CA GLY A 281 4.60 -10.24 4.62
C GLY A 281 3.52 -10.80 3.70
N ILE A 282 3.49 -12.11 3.47
CA ILE A 282 2.43 -12.81 2.72
C ILE A 282 1.06 -12.53 3.32
N CYS A 283 0.95 -12.69 4.64
CA CYS A 283 -0.31 -12.56 5.34
C CYS A 283 -0.79 -11.10 5.41
N ILE A 284 0.08 -10.13 5.74
CA ILE A 284 -0.32 -8.70 5.79
C ILE A 284 -0.70 -8.20 4.40
N ASN A 285 0.18 -8.34 3.41
CA ASN A 285 -0.08 -7.82 2.06
C ASN A 285 -1.26 -8.51 1.40
N GLY A 286 -1.44 -9.82 1.65
CA GLY A 286 -2.57 -10.58 1.13
C GLY A 286 -3.94 -10.10 1.66
N THR A 287 -3.98 -9.41 2.80
CA THR A 287 -5.25 -8.89 3.36
C THR A 287 -5.68 -7.54 2.79
N ILE A 288 -4.80 -6.82 2.07
CA ILE A 288 -5.12 -5.50 1.49
C ILE A 288 -6.41 -5.54 0.63
N PRO A 289 -6.53 -6.39 -0.40
CA PRO A 289 -7.75 -6.46 -1.22
C PRO A 289 -8.99 -6.87 -0.40
N LEU A 290 -8.81 -7.76 0.59
CA LEU A 290 -9.91 -8.22 1.46
C LEU A 290 -10.45 -7.07 2.33
N PHE A 291 -9.58 -6.22 2.86
CA PHE A 291 -9.99 -5.03 3.61
C PHE A 291 -10.75 -4.03 2.74
N PHE A 292 -10.36 -3.84 1.49
CA PHE A 292 -11.09 -2.96 0.58
C PHE A 292 -12.49 -3.49 0.29
N GLU A 293 -12.66 -4.79 0.04
CA GLU A 293 -13.99 -5.38 -0.16
C GLU A 293 -14.85 -5.31 1.12
N LEU A 294 -14.28 -5.63 2.29
CA LEU A 294 -14.98 -5.49 3.58
C LEU A 294 -15.42 -4.03 3.85
N ALA A 295 -14.57 -3.05 3.51
CA ALA A 295 -14.88 -1.64 3.66
C ALA A 295 -16.03 -1.23 2.72
N VAL A 296 -16.01 -1.68 1.47
CA VAL A 296 -17.07 -1.38 0.48
C VAL A 296 -18.40 -2.05 0.85
N GLU A 297 -18.39 -3.30 1.30
CA GLU A 297 -19.59 -4.03 1.74
C GLU A 297 -20.23 -3.37 2.98
N SER A 298 -19.42 -3.02 3.98
CA SER A 298 -19.90 -2.45 5.24
C SER A 298 -20.47 -1.02 5.12
N SER A 299 -20.11 -0.30 4.05
CA SER A 299 -20.45 1.10 3.82
C SER A 299 -21.38 1.34 2.63
N TYR A 300 -21.87 0.29 1.99
CA TYR A 300 -22.84 0.42 0.89
C TYR A 300 -24.05 1.29 1.30
N PRO A 301 -24.49 2.28 0.48
CA PRO A 301 -24.18 2.51 -0.94
C PRO A 301 -23.08 3.55 -1.24
N VAL A 302 -22.15 3.83 -0.31
CA VAL A 302 -21.06 4.79 -0.55
C VAL A 302 -20.20 4.40 -1.76
N ALA A 303 -19.77 5.40 -2.54
CA ALA A 303 -18.92 5.19 -3.70
C ALA A 303 -17.58 4.55 -3.30
N GLU A 304 -17.13 3.56 -4.08
CA GLU A 304 -15.93 2.77 -3.77
C GLU A 304 -14.67 3.63 -3.66
N GLY A 305 -14.50 4.63 -4.54
CA GLY A 305 -13.36 5.54 -4.47
C GLY A 305 -13.29 6.35 -3.17
N ILE A 306 -14.44 6.66 -2.54
CA ILE A 306 -14.48 7.35 -1.25
C ILE A 306 -14.06 6.38 -0.13
N ASN A 307 -14.53 5.13 -0.20
CA ASN A 307 -14.13 4.08 0.73
C ASN A 307 -12.63 3.83 0.69
N THR A 308 -12.09 3.51 -0.48
CA THR A 308 -10.65 3.27 -0.65
C THR A 308 -9.83 4.50 -0.29
N GLY A 309 -10.26 5.70 -0.68
CA GLY A 309 -9.60 6.95 -0.29
C GLY A 309 -9.52 7.15 1.22
N ALA A 310 -10.61 6.91 1.96
CA ALA A 310 -10.64 7.00 3.42
C ALA A 310 -9.78 5.91 4.09
N MET A 311 -9.77 4.69 3.55
CA MET A 311 -8.90 3.60 4.00
C MET A 311 -7.42 3.96 3.81
N THR A 312 -7.04 4.44 2.63
CA THR A 312 -5.67 4.88 2.32
C THR A 312 -5.24 6.07 3.18
N PHE A 313 -6.15 7.01 3.46
CA PHE A 313 -5.87 8.10 4.40
C PHE A 313 -5.57 7.58 5.80
N SER A 314 -6.34 6.60 6.30
CA SER A 314 -6.06 5.96 7.58
C SER A 314 -4.69 5.27 7.59
N ASN A 315 -4.35 4.49 6.55
CA ASN A 315 -3.03 3.88 6.39
C ASN A 315 -1.90 4.91 6.47
N ASN A 316 -2.01 6.03 5.73
CA ASN A 316 -0.99 7.06 5.74
C ASN A 316 -0.84 7.76 7.09
N ILE A 317 -1.92 7.91 7.87
CA ILE A 317 -1.83 8.43 9.25
C ILE A 317 -0.95 7.54 10.12
N TYR A 318 -1.21 6.22 10.14
CA TYR A 318 -0.43 5.32 10.99
C TYR A 318 1.00 5.15 10.49
N CYS A 319 1.21 5.18 9.17
CA CYS A 319 2.55 5.23 8.57
C CYS A 319 3.32 6.47 9.05
N PHE A 320 2.70 7.65 8.95
CA PHE A 320 3.29 8.91 9.43
C PHE A 320 3.60 8.88 10.94
N LEU A 321 2.64 8.44 11.76
CA LEU A 321 2.84 8.33 13.20
C LEU A 321 4.02 7.41 13.53
N PHE A 322 4.11 6.26 12.87
CA PHE A 322 5.20 5.30 13.09
C PHE A 322 6.57 5.87 12.68
N LEU A 323 6.69 6.50 11.51
CA LEU A 323 7.94 7.11 11.04
C LEU A 323 8.32 8.39 11.80
N SER A 324 7.38 9.03 12.48
CA SER A 324 7.65 10.25 13.26
C SER A 324 8.34 9.95 14.60
N LEU A 325 8.14 8.75 15.16
CA LEU A 325 8.66 8.39 16.49
C LEU A 325 10.20 8.30 16.55
N PRO A 326 10.91 7.71 15.57
CA PRO A 326 12.38 7.67 15.57
C PRO A 326 13.03 9.06 15.42
N LEU A 327 12.28 10.07 14.95
CA LEU A 327 12.78 11.44 14.85
C LEU A 327 12.93 12.12 16.23
N ILE A 328 12.28 11.57 17.26
CA ILE A 328 12.39 12.08 18.63
C ILE A 328 13.73 11.62 19.22
N PRO A 329 14.59 12.55 19.69
CA PRO A 329 15.89 12.20 20.26
C PRO A 329 15.75 11.20 21.42
N GLY A 330 16.48 10.08 21.34
CA GLY A 330 16.55 9.08 22.41
C GLY A 330 15.56 7.90 22.31
N VAL A 331 14.63 7.89 21.34
CA VAL A 331 13.67 6.78 21.17
C VAL A 331 14.31 5.58 20.45
N GLY A 332 15.10 5.82 19.40
CA GLY A 332 15.74 4.77 18.59
C GLY A 332 14.74 3.91 17.78
N THR A 333 15.18 2.74 17.30
CA THR A 333 14.35 1.88 16.42
C THR A 333 13.92 0.54 17.04
N LYS A 334 14.47 0.16 18.20
CA LYS A 334 14.20 -1.15 18.86
C LYS A 334 12.72 -1.49 19.07
N TRP A 335 11.87 -0.49 19.27
CA TRP A 335 10.43 -0.66 19.51
C TRP A 335 9.65 -1.06 18.25
N MET A 336 10.17 -0.78 17.05
CA MET A 336 9.45 -0.92 15.78
C MET A 336 8.99 -2.35 15.50
N ASN A 337 9.84 -3.35 15.77
CA ASN A 337 9.51 -4.77 15.58
C ASN A 337 8.37 -5.21 16.50
N TRP A 338 8.43 -4.81 17.77
CA TRP A 338 7.38 -5.14 18.73
C TRP A 338 6.07 -4.43 18.44
N PHE A 339 6.13 -3.18 18.00
CA PHE A 339 4.94 -2.44 17.61
C PHE A 339 4.27 -3.05 16.37
N LEU A 340 5.04 -3.55 15.40
CA LEU A 340 4.50 -4.33 14.29
C LEU A 340 3.74 -5.57 14.79
N VAL A 341 4.30 -6.33 15.74
CA VAL A 341 3.62 -7.49 16.35
C VAL A 341 2.32 -7.07 17.05
N ILE A 342 2.37 -6.02 17.86
CA ILE A 342 1.19 -5.50 18.58
C ILE A 342 0.12 -5.02 17.60
N SER A 343 0.51 -4.36 16.52
CA SER A 343 -0.43 -3.89 15.48
C SER A 343 -1.18 -5.06 14.83
N CYS A 344 -0.47 -6.14 14.51
CA CYS A 344 -1.07 -7.37 13.98
C CYS A 344 -1.97 -8.05 15.01
N ALA A 345 -1.50 -8.16 16.25
CA ALA A 345 -2.24 -8.81 17.34
C ALA A 345 -3.56 -8.07 17.63
N LEU A 346 -3.54 -6.73 17.63
CA LEU A 346 -4.71 -5.91 17.90
C LEU A 346 -5.79 -6.04 16.81
N CYS A 347 -5.39 -6.35 15.58
CA CYS A 347 -6.35 -6.58 14.50
C CYS A 347 -7.28 -7.79 14.79
N ILE A 348 -6.80 -8.80 15.51
CA ILE A 348 -7.55 -10.02 15.81
C ILE A 348 -8.85 -9.74 16.61
N PRO A 349 -8.80 -9.13 17.82
CA PRO A 349 -10.01 -8.82 18.59
C PRO A 349 -10.90 -7.80 17.85
N ILE A 350 -10.30 -6.88 17.09
CA ILE A 350 -11.06 -5.93 16.25
C ILE A 350 -11.93 -6.68 15.23
N MET A 351 -11.33 -7.63 14.51
CA MET A 351 -12.07 -8.44 13.54
C MET A 351 -13.12 -9.32 14.21
N MET A 352 -12.88 -9.81 15.44
CA MET A 352 -13.90 -10.55 16.20
C MET A 352 -15.14 -9.69 16.48
N VAL A 353 -14.95 -8.43 16.92
CA VAL A 353 -16.04 -7.47 17.21
C VAL A 353 -16.75 -7.00 15.94
N PHE A 354 -16.03 -6.94 14.82
CA PHE A 354 -16.59 -6.50 13.54
C PHE A 354 -17.81 -7.34 13.11
N LYS A 355 -18.95 -6.66 12.87
CA LYS A 355 -20.19 -7.30 12.41
C LYS A 355 -20.27 -7.29 10.90
N GLU A 356 -20.12 -8.47 10.32
CA GLU A 356 -20.19 -8.70 8.88
C GLU A 356 -21.63 -8.50 8.39
N LYS A 357 -21.83 -7.60 7.42
CA LYS A 357 -23.12 -7.34 6.78
C LYS A 357 -22.93 -7.19 5.28
N TYR A 358 -23.31 -8.23 4.54
CA TYR A 358 -23.18 -8.32 3.09
C TYR A 358 -24.36 -7.66 2.35
N LYS A 359 -24.52 -6.34 2.51
CA LYS A 359 -25.68 -5.63 1.94
C LYS A 359 -25.66 -5.59 0.41
N ARG A 360 -24.48 -5.43 -0.20
CA ARG A 360 -24.35 -5.30 -1.66
C ARG A 360 -24.50 -6.67 -2.33
N LEU A 361 -23.84 -7.70 -1.81
CA LEU A 361 -23.98 -9.08 -2.30
C LEU A 361 -25.45 -9.55 -2.27
N GLN A 362 -26.20 -9.25 -1.20
CA GLN A 362 -27.63 -9.59 -1.10
C GLN A 362 -28.47 -8.93 -2.21
N ILE A 363 -28.18 -7.68 -2.55
CA ILE A 363 -28.87 -6.96 -3.63
C ILE A 363 -28.54 -7.59 -4.99
N ASP A 364 -27.26 -7.83 -5.29
CA ASP A 364 -26.82 -8.45 -6.55
C ASP A 364 -27.46 -9.85 -6.74
N ILE A 365 -27.61 -10.64 -5.67
CA ILE A 365 -28.27 -11.95 -5.70
C ILE A 365 -29.78 -11.79 -5.95
N SER A 366 -30.45 -10.87 -5.24
CA SER A 366 -31.90 -10.67 -5.37
C SER A 366 -32.34 -10.25 -6.79
N GLU A 367 -31.60 -9.36 -7.45
CA GLU A 367 -31.92 -8.93 -8.82
C GLU A 367 -31.56 -9.99 -9.85
N LYS A 368 -30.54 -10.83 -9.59
CA LYS A 368 -30.27 -11.99 -10.45
C LYS A 368 -31.45 -12.97 -10.45
N PHE A 369 -32.02 -13.28 -9.29
CA PHE A 369 -33.22 -14.12 -9.21
C PHE A 369 -34.41 -13.46 -9.92
N ARG A 370 -34.61 -12.16 -9.73
CA ARG A 370 -35.67 -11.41 -10.42
C ARG A 370 -35.54 -11.44 -11.94
N SER A 371 -34.32 -11.38 -12.46
CA SER A 371 -34.07 -11.46 -13.91
C SER A 371 -34.34 -12.86 -14.49
N ILE A 372 -34.15 -13.93 -13.70
CA ILE A 372 -34.45 -15.30 -14.09
C ILE A 372 -35.97 -15.50 -14.14
N ASP A 373 -36.69 -15.05 -13.09
CA ASP A 373 -38.16 -15.10 -13.01
C ASP A 373 -38.87 -14.35 -14.15
N ILE A 374 -38.24 -13.29 -14.68
CA ILE A 374 -38.76 -12.52 -15.82
C ILE A 374 -38.45 -13.21 -17.15
N SER A 375 -37.39 -14.02 -17.24
CA SER A 375 -37.03 -14.75 -18.46
C SER A 375 -37.79 -16.08 -18.64
N GLU A 376 -38.34 -16.62 -17.56
CA GLU A 376 -39.20 -17.82 -17.57
C GLU A 376 -40.69 -17.50 -17.79
N LYS A 377 -41.04 -16.22 -17.94
CA LYS A 377 -42.37 -15.73 -18.35
C LYS A 377 -42.31 -15.14 -19.75
#